data_AF-A0A558ZNJ8-F1
#
_entry.id   AF-A0A558ZNJ8-F1
#
_cell.length_a   1.000
_cell.length_b   1.000
_cell.length_c   1.000
_cell.angle_alpha   90.00
_cell.angle_beta   90.00
_cell.angle_gamma   90.00
#
_symmetry.space_group_name_H-M   'P 1'
#
loop_
_entity.id
_entity.type
_entity.pdbx_description
1 polymer ?
#
loop_
_entity_poly.entity_id
_entity_poly.type
_entity_poly.pdbx_seq_one_letter_code
_entity_poly.pdbx_strand_id
1 'polypeptide(L)'
;QRIVRKLYSKYDNEFFSHPAANTNHHAFETGLAYHTATMVRLADAISEVYPQLNKSLLYAGIMLHDLAKVIELTGPDQTEYTVRGNLLGHIALIDSEITKTVMELGIDDTKEEVVLLRHVILSHHGLLEYGSPVRPRIMEAEIIHMIDNLDASMMMMSTALALVDKGEMTNKI
;
A
#
# COMPACT_ATOMS: atom_id res chain seq x y z
N GLN A 1 5.20 -15.77 -1.98
CA GLN A 1 5.31 -15.57 -3.45
C GLN A 1 4.05 -15.96 -4.24
N ARG A 2 3.43 -17.14 -4.05
CA ARG A 2 2.25 -17.57 -4.84
C ARG A 2 1.05 -16.61 -4.75
N ILE A 3 0.74 -16.11 -3.55
CA ILE A 3 -0.36 -15.16 -3.31
C ILE A 3 -0.13 -13.84 -4.09
N VAL A 4 1.03 -13.21 -3.87
CA VAL A 4 1.43 -11.95 -4.54
C VAL A 4 1.33 -12.09 -6.06
N ARG A 5 1.97 -13.12 -6.65
CA ARG A 5 1.94 -13.33 -8.10
C ARG A 5 0.52 -13.46 -8.65
N LYS A 6 -0.34 -14.24 -7.97
CA LYS A 6 -1.70 -14.46 -8.42
C LYS A 6 -2.55 -13.18 -8.37
N LEU A 7 -2.39 -12.36 -7.33
CA LEU A 7 -3.09 -11.09 -7.22
C LEU A 7 -2.59 -10.07 -8.26
N TYR A 8 -1.28 -9.96 -8.48
CA TYR A 8 -0.73 -9.09 -9.52
C TYR A 8 -1.16 -9.51 -10.92
N SER A 9 -1.15 -10.82 -11.23
CA SER A 9 -1.67 -11.30 -12.52
C SER A 9 -3.17 -11.03 -12.70
N LYS A 10 -3.94 -10.93 -11.60
CA LYS A 10 -5.38 -10.65 -11.64
C LYS A 10 -5.68 -9.17 -11.91
N TYR A 11 -4.82 -8.27 -11.43
CA TYR A 11 -5.01 -6.81 -11.48
C TYR A 11 -3.91 -6.10 -12.29
N ASP A 12 -3.29 -6.80 -13.24
CA ASP A 12 -2.06 -6.36 -13.92
C ASP A 12 -2.25 -5.00 -14.60
N ASN A 13 -3.27 -4.86 -15.44
CA ASN A 13 -3.53 -3.62 -16.19
C ASN A 13 -3.98 -2.47 -15.27
N GLU A 14 -4.84 -2.78 -14.31
CA GLU A 14 -5.40 -1.79 -13.39
C GLU A 14 -4.31 -1.24 -12.46
N PHE A 15 -3.40 -2.09 -11.98
CA PHE A 15 -2.30 -1.68 -11.11
C PHE A 15 -1.39 -0.62 -11.76
N PHE A 16 -1.11 -0.77 -13.06
CA PHE A 16 -0.28 0.18 -13.79
C PHE A 16 -1.01 1.45 -14.24
N SER A 17 -2.35 1.49 -14.19
CA SER A 17 -3.12 2.66 -14.63
C SER A 17 -3.72 3.47 -13.48
N HIS A 18 -4.03 2.85 -12.34
CA HIS A 18 -4.74 3.52 -11.25
C HIS A 18 -3.86 4.51 -10.46
N PRO A 19 -4.48 5.59 -9.95
CA PRO A 19 -3.83 6.47 -8.97
C PRO A 19 -3.73 5.79 -7.60
N ALA A 20 -2.81 6.26 -6.75
CA ALA A 20 -2.73 5.80 -5.37
C ALA A 20 -3.66 6.60 -4.44
N ALA A 21 -4.21 7.73 -4.85
CA ALA A 21 -5.19 8.47 -4.08
C ALA A 21 -6.14 9.25 -4.99
N ASN A 22 -7.29 9.67 -4.46
CA ASN A 22 -8.22 10.53 -5.21
C ASN A 22 -7.66 11.96 -5.38
N THR A 23 -7.21 12.60 -4.29
CA THR A 23 -6.79 14.02 -4.30
C THR A 23 -5.42 14.29 -3.69
N ASN A 24 -4.78 13.28 -3.08
CA ASN A 24 -3.61 13.47 -2.22
C ASN A 24 -2.32 12.96 -2.89
N HIS A 25 -1.45 12.28 -2.15
CA HIS A 25 -0.20 11.72 -2.66
C HIS A 25 -0.47 10.76 -3.82
N HIS A 26 0.31 10.88 -4.88
CA HIS A 26 0.22 10.02 -6.05
C HIS A 26 -1.19 9.95 -6.71
N ALA A 27 -1.94 11.06 -6.66
CA ALA A 27 -3.22 11.24 -7.34
C ALA A 27 -3.02 11.55 -8.85
N PHE A 28 -2.38 10.63 -9.57
CA PHE A 28 -2.15 10.71 -11.00
C PHE A 28 -2.17 9.32 -11.64
N GLU A 29 -2.41 9.22 -12.95
CA GLU A 29 -2.36 7.94 -13.68
C GLU A 29 -1.02 7.23 -13.44
N THR A 30 -1.02 5.94 -13.15
CA THR A 30 0.17 5.14 -12.73
C THR A 30 0.67 5.39 -11.30
N GLY A 31 0.01 6.26 -10.53
CA GLY A 31 0.42 6.64 -9.19
C GLY A 31 0.56 5.45 -8.22
N LEU A 32 -0.33 4.45 -8.31
CA LEU A 32 -0.27 3.25 -7.47
C LEU A 32 1.01 2.43 -7.69
N ALA A 33 1.38 2.22 -8.96
CA ALA A 33 2.59 1.50 -9.31
C ALA A 33 3.85 2.29 -8.91
N TYR A 34 3.84 3.62 -9.08
CA TYR A 34 4.93 4.48 -8.67
C TYR A 34 5.16 4.40 -7.15
N HIS A 35 4.10 4.61 -6.36
CA HIS A 35 4.12 4.55 -4.90
C HIS A 35 4.65 3.19 -4.40
N THR A 36 4.12 2.10 -4.94
CA THR A 36 4.58 0.75 -4.59
C THR A 36 6.08 0.56 -4.89
N ALA A 37 6.55 1.04 -6.04
CA ALA A 37 7.94 0.91 -6.45
C ALA A 37 8.89 1.73 -5.56
N THR A 38 8.54 2.96 -5.18
CA THR A 38 9.36 3.79 -4.28
C THR A 38 9.41 3.20 -2.88
N MET A 39 8.29 2.69 -2.35
CA MET A 39 8.27 1.99 -1.07
C MET A 39 9.16 0.75 -1.06
N VAL A 40 9.18 -0.06 -2.14
CA VAL A 40 10.09 -1.23 -2.23
C VAL A 40 11.56 -0.78 -2.18
N ARG A 41 11.91 0.34 -2.84
CA ARG A 41 13.29 0.87 -2.80
C ARG A 41 13.66 1.38 -1.40
N LEU A 42 12.74 2.04 -0.70
CA LEU A 42 12.93 2.47 0.69
C LEU A 42 13.12 1.26 1.61
N ALA A 43 12.28 0.23 1.44
CA ALA A 43 12.34 -1.02 2.20
C ALA A 43 13.66 -1.76 2.03
N ASP A 44 14.19 -1.83 0.81
CA ASP A 44 15.49 -2.45 0.53
C ASP A 44 16.62 -1.72 1.27
N ALA A 45 16.65 -0.39 1.20
CA ALA A 45 17.63 0.42 1.92
C ALA A 45 17.51 0.31 3.45
N ILE A 46 16.29 0.34 3.99
CA ILE A 46 16.03 0.18 5.43
C ILE A 46 16.46 -1.20 5.92
N SER A 47 16.28 -2.24 5.09
CA SER A 47 16.65 -3.61 5.44
C SER A 47 18.16 -3.84 5.51
N GLU A 48 18.97 -2.98 4.89
CA GLU A 48 20.43 -3.02 5.08
C GLU A 48 20.84 -2.51 6.48
N VAL A 49 20.04 -1.63 7.08
CA VAL A 49 20.25 -1.11 8.44
C VAL A 49 19.70 -2.08 9.49
N TYR A 50 18.56 -2.71 9.20
CA TYR A 50 17.87 -3.64 10.10
C TYR A 50 17.83 -5.06 9.52
N PRO A 51 18.94 -5.83 9.59
CA PRO A 51 19.05 -7.16 8.97
C PRO A 51 18.12 -8.22 9.59
N GLN A 52 17.51 -7.93 10.75
CA GLN A 52 16.49 -8.77 11.36
C GLN A 52 15.14 -8.75 10.63
N LEU A 53 14.91 -7.79 9.72
CA LEU A 53 13.69 -7.70 8.93
C LEU A 53 13.59 -8.88 7.97
N ASN A 54 12.42 -9.51 7.95
CA ASN A 54 12.06 -10.47 6.93
C ASN A 54 11.77 -9.73 5.61
N LYS A 55 12.79 -9.56 4.76
CA LYS A 55 12.67 -8.92 3.43
C LYS A 55 11.53 -9.50 2.59
N SER A 56 11.27 -10.82 2.68
CA SER A 56 10.21 -11.46 1.89
C SER A 56 8.81 -11.05 2.34
N LEU A 57 8.58 -10.95 3.65
CA LEU A 57 7.31 -10.47 4.20
C LEU A 57 7.15 -8.98 3.96
N LEU A 58 8.22 -8.20 4.13
CA LEU A 58 8.24 -6.77 3.88
C LEU A 58 7.84 -6.43 2.45
N TYR A 59 8.49 -7.06 1.45
CA TYR A 59 8.15 -6.84 0.05
C TYR A 59 6.74 -7.34 -0.30
N ALA A 60 6.33 -8.49 0.23
CA ALA A 60 4.96 -8.97 0.01
C ALA A 60 3.90 -8.03 0.60
N GLY A 61 4.16 -7.46 1.78
CA GLY A 61 3.30 -6.48 2.41
C GLY A 61 3.18 -5.20 1.59
N ILE A 62 4.31 -4.61 1.20
CA ILE A 62 4.35 -3.39 0.37
C ILE A 62 3.66 -3.61 -0.96
N MET A 63 3.94 -4.72 -1.65
CA MET A 63 3.34 -4.98 -2.95
C MET A 63 1.81 -5.13 -2.86
N LEU A 64 1.26 -5.53 -1.72
CA LEU A 64 -0.16 -5.83 -1.60
C LEU A 64 -0.98 -4.76 -0.87
N HIS A 65 -0.40 -3.99 0.06
CA HIS A 65 -1.16 -3.15 1.01
C HIS A 65 -2.25 -2.29 0.35
N ASP A 66 -1.89 -1.64 -0.76
CA ASP A 66 -2.75 -0.75 -1.52
C ASP A 66 -3.28 -1.33 -2.84
N LEU A 67 -2.99 -2.60 -3.15
CA LEU A 67 -3.36 -3.18 -4.44
C LEU A 67 -4.88 -3.14 -4.67
N ALA A 68 -5.68 -3.19 -3.60
CA ALA A 68 -7.14 -3.07 -3.71
C ALA A 68 -7.65 -1.66 -4.05
N LYS A 69 -6.77 -0.66 -4.22
CA LYS A 69 -7.16 0.64 -4.80
C LYS A 69 -7.74 0.52 -6.20
N VAL A 70 -7.38 -0.54 -6.94
CA VAL A 70 -8.01 -0.92 -8.22
C VAL A 70 -9.47 -1.35 -8.11
N ILE A 71 -9.97 -1.56 -6.89
CA ILE A 71 -11.37 -1.89 -6.58
C ILE A 71 -12.03 -0.71 -5.84
N GLU A 72 -11.26 -0.01 -5.02
CA GLU A 72 -11.71 1.16 -4.25
C GLU A 72 -12.05 2.35 -5.17
N LEU A 73 -11.28 2.55 -6.24
CA LEU A 73 -11.38 3.69 -7.15
C LEU A 73 -11.91 3.28 -8.53
N THR A 74 -12.55 4.21 -9.23
CA THR A 74 -13.13 3.99 -10.57
C THR A 74 -12.11 3.93 -11.71
N GLY A 75 -10.88 4.41 -11.48
CA GLY A 75 -9.82 4.49 -12.50
C GLY A 75 -9.11 5.85 -12.52
N PRO A 76 -8.23 6.09 -13.51
CA PRO A 76 -7.44 7.32 -13.62
C PRO A 76 -8.24 8.54 -14.12
N ASP A 77 -9.28 8.33 -14.92
CA ASP A 77 -10.11 9.41 -15.44
C ASP A 77 -11.20 9.80 -14.43
N GLN A 78 -11.19 11.06 -13.98
CA GLN A 78 -12.17 11.59 -13.02
C GLN A 78 -12.33 10.63 -11.83
N THR A 79 -11.22 10.32 -11.16
CA THR A 79 -11.16 9.31 -10.10
C THR A 79 -12.18 9.56 -9.01
N GLU A 80 -13.07 8.60 -8.80
CA GLU A 80 -14.08 8.58 -7.75
C GLU A 80 -13.98 7.29 -6.96
N TYR A 81 -14.55 7.28 -5.75
CA TYR A 81 -14.69 6.06 -4.97
C TYR A 81 -15.85 5.22 -5.52
N THR A 82 -15.62 3.92 -5.69
CA THR A 82 -16.70 2.97 -5.97
C THR A 82 -17.59 2.82 -4.73
N VAL A 83 -18.78 2.21 -4.88
CA VAL A 83 -19.62 1.84 -3.72
C VAL A 83 -18.85 0.95 -2.74
N ARG A 84 -18.04 0.03 -3.26
CA ARG A 84 -17.20 -0.84 -2.42
C ARG A 84 -16.09 -0.05 -1.74
N GLY A 85 -15.46 0.90 -2.44
CA GLY A 85 -14.47 1.79 -1.87
C GLY A 85 -15.03 2.61 -0.71
N ASN A 86 -16.16 3.30 -0.94
CA ASN A 86 -16.81 4.14 0.07
C ASN A 86 -17.27 3.38 1.31
N LEU A 87 -17.77 2.14 1.16
CA LEU A 87 -18.39 1.41 2.26
C LEU A 87 -17.45 0.42 2.97
N LEU A 88 -16.39 -0.05 2.30
CA LEU A 88 -15.49 -1.08 2.84
C LEU A 88 -14.05 -0.59 3.01
N GLY A 89 -13.57 0.27 2.12
CA GLY A 89 -12.17 0.70 2.07
C GLY A 89 -11.21 -0.37 1.56
N HIS A 90 -10.07 0.06 1.00
CA HIS A 90 -9.09 -0.84 0.37
C HIS A 90 -8.53 -1.87 1.36
N ILE A 91 -8.30 -1.55 2.64
CA ILE A 91 -7.74 -2.49 3.64
C ILE A 91 -8.58 -3.76 3.75
N ALA A 92 -9.90 -3.61 3.91
CA ALA A 92 -10.81 -4.75 3.99
C ALA A 92 -10.92 -5.48 2.65
N LEU A 93 -10.87 -4.73 1.54
CA LEU A 93 -10.93 -5.30 0.20
C LEU A 93 -9.70 -6.17 -0.11
N ILE A 94 -8.48 -5.72 0.22
CA ILE A 94 -7.28 -6.49 -0.03
C ILE A 94 -7.21 -7.74 0.86
N ASP A 95 -7.63 -7.68 2.14
CA ASP A 95 -7.69 -8.87 3.00
C ASP A 95 -8.67 -9.91 2.45
N SER A 96 -9.81 -9.46 1.90
CA SER A 96 -10.77 -10.32 1.21
C SER A 96 -10.16 -10.99 -0.03
N GLU A 97 -9.42 -10.25 -0.85
CA GLU A 97 -8.76 -10.79 -2.05
C GLU A 97 -7.63 -11.77 -1.70
N ILE A 98 -6.86 -11.50 -0.63
CA ILE A 98 -5.87 -12.44 -0.09
C ILE A 98 -6.55 -13.73 0.36
N THR A 99 -7.64 -13.64 1.12
CA THR A 99 -8.37 -14.82 1.62
C THR A 99 -8.90 -15.68 0.49
N LYS A 100 -9.54 -15.08 -0.53
CA LYS A 100 -9.99 -15.80 -1.74
C LYS A 100 -8.81 -16.49 -2.45
N THR A 101 -7.71 -15.76 -2.62
CA THR A 101 -6.51 -16.28 -3.30
C THR A 101 -5.90 -17.45 -2.56
N VAL A 102 -5.85 -17.41 -1.22
CA VAL A 102 -5.37 -18.49 -0.36
C VAL A 102 -6.23 -19.75 -0.54
N MET A 103 -7.56 -19.61 -0.51
CA MET A 103 -8.50 -20.70 -0.76
C MET A 103 -8.32 -21.32 -2.16
N GLU A 104 -8.27 -20.49 -3.20
CA GLU A 104 -8.08 -20.95 -4.59
C GLU A 104 -6.75 -21.66 -4.81
N LEU A 105 -5.72 -21.32 -4.04
CA LEU A 105 -4.40 -21.95 -4.12
C LEU A 105 -4.27 -23.21 -3.26
N GLY A 106 -5.33 -23.59 -2.53
CA GLY A 106 -5.31 -24.68 -1.56
C GLY A 106 -4.31 -24.45 -0.43
N ILE A 107 -4.09 -23.19 -0.06
CA ILE A 107 -3.23 -22.82 1.07
C ILE A 107 -4.11 -22.75 2.31
N ASP A 108 -3.68 -23.40 3.39
CA ASP A 108 -4.32 -23.31 4.71
C ASP A 108 -4.19 -21.88 5.26
N ASP A 109 -5.33 -21.26 5.57
CA ASP A 109 -5.43 -19.87 6.02
C ASP A 109 -5.00 -19.68 7.48
N THR A 110 -4.85 -20.77 8.22
CA THR A 110 -4.35 -20.78 9.61
C THR A 110 -2.83 -20.81 9.70
N LYS A 111 -2.12 -20.99 8.57
CA LYS A 111 -0.65 -20.94 8.53
C LYS A 111 -0.12 -19.60 9.01
N GLU A 112 0.91 -19.66 9.84
CA GLU A 112 1.52 -18.47 10.44
C GLU A 112 1.94 -17.44 9.38
N GLU A 113 2.54 -17.87 8.27
CA GLU A 113 2.99 -16.95 7.22
C GLU A 113 1.83 -16.23 6.51
N VAL A 114 0.66 -16.88 6.42
CA VAL A 114 -0.57 -16.27 5.89
C VAL A 114 -1.11 -15.26 6.88
N VAL A 115 -1.17 -15.64 8.17
CA VAL A 115 -1.64 -14.76 9.24
C VAL A 115 -0.73 -13.53 9.38
N LEU A 116 0.59 -13.68 9.31
CA LEU A 116 1.54 -12.58 9.35
C LEU A 116 1.38 -11.63 8.16
N LEU A 117 1.21 -12.16 6.94
CA LEU A 117 0.93 -11.34 5.76
C LEU A 117 -0.37 -10.54 5.96
N ARG A 118 -1.45 -11.19 6.39
CA ARG A 118 -2.72 -10.51 6.65
C ARG A 118 -2.59 -9.47 7.76
N HIS A 119 -1.84 -9.75 8.83
CA HIS A 119 -1.58 -8.79 9.91
C HIS A 119 -0.86 -7.53 9.40
N VAL A 120 0.19 -7.69 8.58
CA VAL A 120 0.90 -6.57 7.94
C VAL A 120 -0.08 -5.70 7.16
N ILE A 121 -0.94 -6.32 6.36
CA ILE A 121 -1.91 -5.61 5.52
C ILE A 121 -2.99 -4.93 6.37
N LEU A 122 -3.51 -5.59 7.39
CA LEU A 122 -4.55 -5.05 8.27
C LEU A 122 -4.03 -3.97 9.24
N SER A 123 -2.71 -3.77 9.33
CA SER A 123 -2.12 -2.80 10.26
C SER A 123 -1.32 -1.69 9.58
N HIS A 124 -1.25 -1.65 8.24
CA HIS A 124 -0.33 -0.76 7.55
C HIS A 124 -0.64 0.74 7.72
N HIS A 125 -1.89 1.14 7.98
CA HIS A 125 -2.19 2.52 8.38
C HIS A 125 -1.75 2.85 9.82
N GLY A 126 -1.22 1.88 10.58
CA GLY A 126 -0.55 2.06 11.88
C GLY A 126 -1.46 2.31 13.08
N LEU A 127 -2.36 3.29 12.97
CA LEU A 127 -3.25 3.72 14.03
C LEU A 127 -4.70 3.35 13.72
N LEU A 128 -5.47 3.05 14.78
CA LEU A 128 -6.90 2.74 14.66
C LEU A 128 -7.68 3.94 14.11
N GLU A 129 -7.28 5.15 14.48
CA GLU A 129 -7.88 6.40 13.97
C GLU A 129 -7.62 6.65 12.47
N TYR A 130 -6.60 6.00 11.89
CA TYR A 130 -6.33 6.04 10.46
C TYR A 130 -7.06 4.91 9.71
N GLY A 131 -7.94 4.17 10.39
CA GLY A 131 -8.76 3.13 9.79
C GLY A 131 -8.13 1.73 9.79
N SER A 132 -6.95 1.54 10.40
CA SER A 132 -6.40 0.18 10.60
C SER A 132 -7.30 -0.63 11.54
N PRO A 133 -7.72 -1.85 11.17
CA PRO A 133 -8.40 -2.75 12.09
C PRO A 133 -7.57 -3.15 13.33
N VAL A 134 -6.25 -3.25 13.18
CA VAL A 134 -5.31 -3.58 14.26
C VAL A 134 -4.03 -2.75 14.14
N ARG A 135 -3.34 -2.51 15.26
CA ARG A 135 -2.04 -1.82 15.25
C ARG A 135 -0.90 -2.77 14.84
N PRO A 136 0.21 -2.26 14.28
CA PRO A 136 1.41 -3.06 14.04
C PRO A 136 1.88 -3.74 15.32
N ARG A 137 2.37 -4.98 15.18
CA ARG A 137 2.87 -5.81 16.29
C ARG A 137 4.15 -6.58 15.94
N ILE A 138 4.65 -6.38 14.72
CA ILE A 138 5.89 -6.97 14.21
C ILE A 138 6.65 -5.88 13.45
N MET A 139 7.96 -6.06 13.30
CA MET A 139 8.84 -5.05 12.71
C MET A 139 8.45 -4.72 11.27
N GLU A 140 8.05 -5.70 10.48
CA GLU A 140 7.67 -5.50 9.08
C GLU A 140 6.42 -4.63 8.95
N ALA A 141 5.43 -4.82 9.82
CA ALA A 141 4.21 -4.01 9.83
C ALA A 141 4.51 -2.56 10.24
N GLU A 142 5.37 -2.37 11.26
CA GLU A 142 5.78 -1.04 11.71
C GLU A 142 6.55 -0.30 10.61
N ILE A 143 7.52 -0.97 9.98
CA ILE A 143 8.32 -0.40 8.91
C ILE A 143 7.47 -0.08 7.68
N ILE A 144 6.51 -0.92 7.31
CA ILE A 144 5.60 -0.62 6.18
C ILE A 144 4.79 0.64 6.47
N HIS A 145 4.21 0.76 7.66
CA HIS A 145 3.50 1.96 8.07
C HIS A 145 4.38 3.22 7.98
N MET A 146 5.62 3.13 8.46
CA MET A 146 6.56 4.25 8.39
C MET A 146 6.97 4.60 6.96
N ILE A 147 7.21 3.60 6.11
CA ILE A 147 7.59 3.78 4.71
C ILE A 147 6.45 4.42 3.93
N ASP A 148 5.22 3.96 4.13
CA ASP A 148 4.02 4.48 3.48
C ASP A 148 3.85 5.99 3.78
N ASN A 149 3.85 6.33 5.07
CA ASN A 149 3.81 7.73 5.52
C ASN A 149 4.96 8.58 4.97
N LEU A 150 6.19 8.03 4.94
CA LEU A 150 7.35 8.74 4.43
C LEU A 150 7.20 9.04 2.94
N ASP A 151 6.84 8.03 2.13
CA ASP A 151 6.68 8.17 0.69
C ASP A 151 5.58 9.17 0.35
N ALA A 152 4.40 9.03 0.97
CA ALA A 152 3.29 9.95 0.84
C ALA A 152 3.69 11.39 1.20
N SER A 153 4.35 11.59 2.35
CA SER A 153 4.78 12.90 2.81
C SER A 153 5.81 13.54 1.88
N MET A 154 6.77 12.76 1.38
CA MET A 154 7.80 13.26 0.46
C MET A 154 7.25 13.59 -0.91
N MET A 155 6.24 12.86 -1.40
CA MET A 155 5.55 13.20 -2.65
C MET A 155 4.79 14.52 -2.52
N MET A 156 4.03 14.70 -1.43
CA MET A 156 3.33 15.96 -1.18
C MET A 156 4.30 17.13 -1.03
N MET A 157 5.41 16.93 -0.31
CA MET A 157 6.47 17.93 -0.17
C MET A 157 7.13 18.28 -1.51
N SER A 158 7.47 17.28 -2.32
CA SER A 158 8.08 17.50 -3.64
C SER A 158 7.14 18.27 -4.56
N THR A 159 5.84 17.96 -4.52
CA THR A 159 4.81 18.68 -5.28
C THR A 159 4.68 20.13 -4.81
N ALA A 160 4.65 20.37 -3.50
CA ALA A 160 4.54 21.70 -2.95
C ALA A 160 5.79 22.56 -3.23
N LEU A 161 6.98 21.97 -3.17
CA LEU A 161 8.25 22.64 -3.48
C LEU A 161 8.38 23.02 -4.97
N ALA A 162 7.78 22.25 -5.87
CA ALA A 162 7.81 22.55 -7.30
C ALA A 162 7.02 23.83 -7.67
N LEU A 163 6.23 24.38 -6.75
CA LEU A 163 5.38 25.55 -6.95
C LEU A 163 5.94 26.85 -6.35
N VAL A 164 7.13 26.80 -5.72
CA VAL A 164 7.71 27.94 -5.02
C VAL A 164 9.15 28.19 -5.44
N ASP A 165 9.57 29.45 -5.39
CA ASP A 165 10.95 29.82 -5.74
C ASP A 165 11.92 29.57 -4.57
N LYS A 166 13.22 29.56 -4.89
CA LYS A 166 14.28 29.39 -3.88
C LYS A 166 14.19 30.49 -2.83
N GLY A 167 13.98 30.10 -1.58
CA GLY A 167 13.89 31.01 -0.44
C GLY A 167 12.46 31.31 0.00
N GLU A 168 11.47 30.82 -0.73
CA GLU A 168 10.06 30.90 -0.36
C GLU A 168 9.61 29.67 0.45
N MET A 169 8.52 29.83 1.19
CA MET A 169 7.91 28.74 1.96
C MET A 169 6.82 28.05 1.14
N THR A 170 6.71 26.73 1.27
CA THR A 170 5.55 26.00 0.73
C THR A 170 4.28 26.37 1.49
N ASN A 171 3.12 26.15 0.86
CA ASN A 171 1.87 26.06 1.60
C ASN A 171 1.93 24.90 2.61
N LYS A 172 1.03 24.95 3.61
CA LYS A 172 0.89 23.85 4.57
C LYS A 172 0.46 22.58 3.82
N ILE A 173 1.21 21.50 4.07
CA ILE A 173 0.95 20.13 3.60
C ILE A 173 0.14 19.41 4.68
#